data_AF-A0AB33JAQ1-F1
#
_entry.id   AF-A0AB33JAQ1-F1
#
_cell.length_a   1.000
_cell.length_b   1.000
_cell.length_c   1.000
_cell.angle_alpha   90.00
_cell.angle_beta   90.00
_cell.angle_gamma   90.00
#
_symmetry.space_group_name_H-M   'P 1'
#
loop_
_entity.id
_entity.type
_entity.pdbx_description
1 polymer ?
#
loop_
_entity_poly.entity_id
_entity_poly.type
_entity_poly.pdbx_seq_one_letter_code
_entity_poly.pdbx_strand_id
1 'polypeptide(L)'
;MAASLLLFSCSSTNEGPEDGVEGAPLWLAISVDLPRFTQSRAGVADKDNDQSYEGSANDQKVTSARVVLYDNNNMALYSFDITSTDIAAGSFTNAPFTIKARALKKANYLVLVLVNPNDKVKAVTNKGNVKSQFEAAASVTVNDLASTNGVFMTNARGYISTADANWKETQAEAEATNVPVKVQVERAVGKVFISPANGGNVEVEGGATVATATMSDFALDVTNQKTFWMRKPGLGLTGNGTSTAEAPTATETPTTPHYYQYAEDPNMGITTTTEFNNAAEYPQTFSTGGWDDEKGIYVVENTMNANAQKRNNTTRVLVRLRYLPASLAFDATDNNSWADYRGKLMTLKELKQKIADGANQTDEQLKMPVGFKADMAQLSTEEKTFSKSFVSHNLKYYHQGLNIYSTYIRHFDDTKQPKLMAYGRYGVVRNHIYKITITKVMGPGSPVPPTPDDNPDDNTTTYIAVNTVVAPWNTRVLSPIILN
;
A
#
# COMPACT_ATOMS: atom_id res chain seq x y z
N MET A 1 -58.29 6.46 -39.62
CA MET A 1 -57.71 5.76 -38.45
C MET A 1 -56.36 5.23 -38.89
N ALA A 2 -55.27 5.85 -38.43
CA ALA A 2 -53.91 5.41 -38.73
C ALA A 2 -53.41 4.55 -37.56
N ALA A 3 -53.09 3.29 -37.84
CA ALA A 3 -52.50 2.37 -36.88
C ALA A 3 -51.01 2.68 -36.74
N SER A 4 -50.58 3.07 -35.53
CA SER A 4 -49.18 3.22 -35.17
C SER A 4 -48.54 1.84 -35.03
N LEU A 5 -47.54 1.56 -35.86
CA LEU A 5 -46.66 0.40 -35.73
C LEU A 5 -45.47 0.83 -34.85
N LEU A 6 -45.50 0.44 -33.58
CA LEU A 6 -44.38 0.62 -32.63
C LEU A 6 -43.29 -0.41 -32.96
N LEU A 7 -42.14 0.08 -33.42
CA LEU A 7 -40.92 -0.69 -33.60
C LEU A 7 -40.26 -0.92 -32.25
N PHE A 8 -40.23 -2.17 -31.77
CA PHE A 8 -39.37 -2.59 -30.68
C PHE A 8 -37.93 -2.74 -31.20
N SER A 9 -37.06 -1.82 -30.78
CA SER A 9 -35.61 -1.98 -30.89
C SER A 9 -35.13 -2.90 -29.76
N CYS A 10 -34.84 -4.16 -30.08
CA CYS A 10 -34.14 -5.08 -29.20
C CYS A 10 -32.63 -4.93 -29.42
N SER A 11 -31.89 -4.46 -28.40
CA SER A 11 -30.47 -4.81 -28.26
C SER A 11 -30.03 -4.76 -26.79
N SER A 12 -30.22 -5.89 -26.12
CA SER A 12 -29.37 -6.34 -25.02
C SER A 12 -29.46 -7.86 -25.02
N THR A 13 -28.32 -8.52 -25.19
CA THR A 13 -28.18 -9.98 -25.25
C THR A 13 -28.83 -10.64 -24.03
N ASN A 14 -30.02 -11.19 -24.21
CA ASN A 14 -30.62 -12.14 -23.29
C ASN A 14 -29.86 -13.46 -23.44
N GLU A 15 -28.91 -13.73 -22.54
CA GLU A 15 -28.52 -15.12 -22.30
C GLU A 15 -29.66 -15.77 -21.51
N GLY A 16 -30.62 -16.34 -22.24
CA GLY A 16 -31.68 -17.15 -21.67
C GLY A 16 -31.11 -18.37 -20.94
N PRO A 17 -31.90 -19.00 -20.05
CA PRO A 17 -31.48 -20.22 -19.37
C PRO A 17 -31.09 -21.31 -20.39
N GLU A 18 -30.00 -22.03 -20.15
CA GLU A 18 -29.67 -23.26 -20.88
C GLU A 18 -30.86 -24.23 -20.82
N ASP A 19 -31.19 -24.84 -21.96
CA ASP A 19 -32.28 -25.79 -22.12
C ASP A 19 -32.19 -26.92 -21.07
N GLY A 20 -33.25 -27.10 -20.27
CA GLY A 20 -33.51 -28.37 -19.59
C GLY A 20 -33.82 -28.39 -18.10
N VAL A 21 -34.10 -27.28 -17.40
CA VAL A 21 -34.52 -27.36 -15.98
C VAL A 21 -35.70 -26.45 -15.64
N GLU A 22 -36.72 -27.04 -15.00
CA GLU A 22 -38.02 -26.49 -14.62
C GLU A 22 -37.93 -25.28 -13.65
N GLY A 23 -38.64 -24.18 -13.98
CA GLY A 23 -38.77 -22.96 -13.19
C GLY A 23 -38.61 -21.66 -14.02
N ALA A 24 -39.54 -20.71 -13.90
CA ALA A 24 -39.45 -19.43 -14.61
C ALA A 24 -38.25 -18.59 -14.10
N PRO A 25 -37.49 -17.92 -15.00
CA PRO A 25 -36.39 -17.06 -14.58
C PRO A 25 -36.91 -15.88 -13.75
N LEU A 26 -36.17 -15.51 -12.71
CA LEU A 26 -36.41 -14.31 -11.90
C LEU A 26 -35.25 -13.34 -12.04
N TRP A 27 -35.51 -12.07 -11.78
CA TRP A 27 -34.55 -10.99 -11.89
C TRP A 27 -33.78 -10.79 -10.58
N LEU A 28 -32.45 -10.71 -10.69
CA LEU A 28 -31.53 -10.42 -9.59
C LEU A 28 -30.66 -9.21 -9.95
N ALA A 29 -30.64 -8.19 -9.09
CA ALA A 29 -29.71 -7.06 -9.18
C ALA A 29 -28.73 -7.05 -8.00
N ILE A 30 -27.63 -6.32 -8.19
CA ILE A 30 -26.56 -6.17 -7.19
C ILE A 30 -26.27 -4.68 -7.01
N SER A 31 -26.21 -4.24 -5.76
CA SER A 31 -25.78 -2.89 -5.41
C SER A 31 -24.38 -2.96 -4.82
N VAL A 32 -23.45 -2.23 -5.41
CA VAL A 32 -22.04 -2.21 -5.01
C VAL A 32 -21.74 -0.91 -4.27
N ASP A 33 -21.23 -1.03 -3.06
CA ASP A 33 -20.84 0.09 -2.22
C ASP A 33 -19.32 0.12 -2.06
N LEU A 34 -18.70 1.24 -2.43
CA LEU A 34 -17.27 1.46 -2.21
C LEU A 34 -17.01 1.76 -0.72
N PRO A 35 -15.78 1.65 -0.20
CA PRO A 35 -15.48 2.00 1.20
C PRO A 35 -15.94 3.45 1.50
N ARG A 36 -16.83 3.71 2.48
CA ARG A 36 -17.48 5.04 2.70
C ARG A 36 -17.80 5.37 4.16
N PHE A 37 -17.72 6.66 4.52
CA PHE A 37 -18.27 7.23 5.77
C PHE A 37 -18.87 8.63 5.55
N THR A 38 -19.76 9.05 6.48
CA THR A 38 -20.41 10.36 6.50
C THR A 38 -19.62 11.37 7.35
N GLN A 39 -18.52 11.97 6.84
CA GLN A 39 -17.84 13.11 7.50
C GLN A 39 -17.25 14.11 6.50
N SER A 40 -16.88 15.31 6.98
CA SER A 40 -16.49 16.49 6.18
C SER A 40 -15.07 16.43 5.60
N ARG A 41 -14.87 17.19 4.51
CA ARG A 41 -13.60 17.38 3.77
C ARG A 41 -12.44 17.72 4.72
N ALA A 42 -11.44 16.85 4.79
CA ALA A 42 -10.12 17.22 5.29
C ALA A 42 -9.05 16.42 4.53
N GLY A 43 -7.92 17.06 4.21
CA GLY A 43 -6.84 16.44 3.43
C GLY A 43 -6.10 15.37 4.23
N VAL A 44 -5.13 14.66 3.63
CA VAL A 44 -4.32 13.66 4.36
C VAL A 44 -3.69 14.30 5.59
N ALA A 45 -3.23 15.55 5.50
CA ALA A 45 -2.55 16.28 6.58
C ALA A 45 -3.34 16.29 7.91
N ASP A 46 -4.66 16.43 7.84
CA ASP A 46 -5.52 16.70 9.00
C ASP A 46 -6.03 15.43 9.72
N LYS A 47 -5.62 14.23 9.28
CA LYS A 47 -6.16 12.96 9.77
C LYS A 47 -5.34 12.29 10.87
N ASP A 48 -5.95 12.04 12.01
CA ASP A 48 -5.40 11.19 13.07
C ASP A 48 -5.81 9.71 12.91
N ASN A 49 -5.37 8.85 13.84
CA ASN A 49 -5.84 7.47 13.92
C ASN A 49 -7.38 7.46 13.97
N ASP A 50 -7.99 6.49 13.27
CA ASP A 50 -9.45 6.34 13.13
C ASP A 50 -10.19 7.44 12.34
N GLN A 51 -9.50 8.42 11.75
CA GLN A 51 -10.13 9.44 10.91
C GLN A 51 -10.04 9.09 9.42
N SER A 52 -11.20 9.03 8.75
CA SER A 52 -11.28 8.60 7.35
C SER A 52 -10.69 9.60 6.36
N TYR A 53 -9.96 9.09 5.36
CA TYR A 53 -9.46 9.86 4.21
C TYR A 53 -10.11 9.40 2.89
N GLU A 54 -10.50 10.34 2.03
CA GLU A 54 -11.34 10.10 0.83
C GLU A 54 -10.58 9.46 -0.36
N GLY A 55 -9.25 9.55 -0.40
CA GLY A 55 -8.47 9.08 -1.55
C GLY A 55 -8.58 9.96 -2.79
N SER A 56 -7.60 9.80 -3.67
CA SER A 56 -7.51 10.48 -4.96
C SER A 56 -8.65 10.10 -5.92
N ALA A 57 -8.83 10.88 -6.99
CA ALA A 57 -9.73 10.50 -8.08
C ALA A 57 -9.42 9.10 -8.65
N ASN A 58 -8.15 8.70 -8.71
CA ASN A 58 -7.76 7.36 -9.14
C ASN A 58 -8.11 6.28 -8.10
N ASP A 59 -8.00 6.61 -6.80
CA ASP A 59 -8.29 5.69 -5.69
C ASP A 59 -9.77 5.27 -5.65
N GLN A 60 -10.65 6.07 -6.27
CA GLN A 60 -12.10 5.87 -6.33
C GLN A 60 -12.60 5.50 -7.73
N LYS A 61 -11.72 5.55 -8.73
CA LYS A 61 -12.09 5.34 -10.13
C LYS A 61 -12.55 3.90 -10.33
N VAL A 62 -13.74 3.75 -10.90
CA VAL A 62 -14.28 2.46 -11.34
C VAL A 62 -14.47 2.53 -12.85
N THR A 63 -13.77 1.66 -13.57
CA THR A 63 -13.86 1.52 -15.03
C THR A 63 -14.59 0.26 -15.45
N SER A 64 -14.53 -0.78 -14.63
CA SER A 64 -15.23 -2.05 -14.88
C SER A 64 -15.50 -2.77 -13.57
N ALA A 65 -16.43 -3.71 -13.61
CA ALA A 65 -16.60 -4.69 -12.54
C ALA A 65 -16.79 -6.09 -13.13
N ARG A 66 -16.72 -7.11 -12.28
CA ARG A 66 -17.13 -8.48 -12.59
C ARG A 66 -17.98 -9.00 -11.44
N VAL A 67 -19.07 -9.68 -11.78
CA VAL A 67 -19.94 -10.39 -10.83
C VAL A 67 -19.78 -11.87 -11.04
N VAL A 68 -19.54 -12.61 -9.97
CA VAL A 68 -19.47 -14.09 -9.99
C VAL A 68 -20.51 -14.63 -9.00
N LEU A 69 -21.30 -15.60 -9.46
CA LEU A 69 -22.29 -16.29 -8.65
C LEU A 69 -21.87 -17.75 -8.51
N TYR A 70 -21.46 -18.13 -7.31
CA TYR A 70 -21.13 -19.52 -6.99
C TYR A 70 -22.37 -20.27 -6.51
N ASP A 71 -22.56 -21.49 -6.99
CA ASP A 71 -23.60 -22.41 -6.52
C ASP A 71 -23.22 -23.09 -5.19
N ASN A 72 -24.11 -23.97 -4.69
CA ASN A 72 -23.87 -24.73 -3.47
C ASN A 72 -22.69 -25.71 -3.55
N ASN A 73 -22.21 -26.03 -4.76
CA ASN A 73 -21.02 -26.86 -4.98
C ASN A 73 -19.74 -26.00 -5.06
N ASN A 74 -19.83 -24.70 -4.79
CA ASN A 74 -18.76 -23.73 -4.94
C ASN A 74 -18.24 -23.61 -6.37
N MET A 75 -19.06 -23.88 -7.38
CA MET A 75 -18.72 -23.68 -8.79
C MET A 75 -19.32 -22.36 -9.28
N ALA A 76 -18.52 -21.55 -10.00
CA ALA A 76 -18.98 -20.31 -10.62
C ALA A 76 -19.97 -20.66 -11.73
N LEU A 77 -21.27 -20.63 -11.42
CA LEU A 77 -22.31 -20.92 -12.40
C LEU A 77 -22.50 -19.75 -13.37
N TYR A 78 -22.28 -18.53 -12.88
CA TYR A 78 -22.32 -17.31 -13.66
C TYR A 78 -21.11 -16.43 -13.38
N SER A 79 -20.58 -15.81 -14.42
CA SER A 79 -19.52 -14.80 -14.36
C SER A 79 -19.77 -13.73 -15.42
N PHE A 80 -20.06 -12.51 -15.00
CA PHE A 80 -20.42 -11.40 -15.89
C PHE A 80 -19.39 -10.29 -15.79
N ASP A 81 -18.82 -9.87 -16.91
CA ASP A 81 -18.11 -8.59 -16.99
C ASP A 81 -19.11 -7.45 -17.13
N ILE A 82 -18.89 -6.40 -16.35
CA ILE A 82 -19.79 -5.27 -16.17
C ILE A 82 -19.09 -4.00 -16.64
N THR A 83 -19.74 -3.30 -17.54
CA THR A 83 -19.32 -1.99 -18.05
C THR A 83 -20.29 -0.90 -17.61
N SER A 84 -20.03 0.36 -17.97
CA SER A 84 -20.93 1.47 -17.60
C SER A 84 -22.36 1.29 -18.15
N THR A 85 -22.54 0.59 -19.27
CA THR A 85 -23.87 0.33 -19.86
C THR A 85 -24.69 -0.66 -19.05
N ASP A 86 -24.04 -1.49 -18.22
CA ASP A 86 -24.66 -2.46 -17.32
C ASP A 86 -25.06 -1.83 -15.98
N ILE A 87 -24.81 -0.54 -15.78
CA ILE A 87 -25.20 0.19 -14.58
C ILE A 87 -26.56 0.83 -14.80
N ALA A 88 -27.47 0.74 -13.83
CA ALA A 88 -28.82 1.29 -13.94
C ALA A 88 -28.80 2.80 -14.23
N ALA A 89 -27.85 3.52 -13.63
CA ALA A 89 -27.61 4.95 -13.88
C ALA A 89 -26.72 5.24 -15.12
N GLY A 90 -26.26 4.22 -15.85
CA GLY A 90 -25.40 4.35 -17.04
C GLY A 90 -23.96 4.79 -16.78
N SER A 91 -23.53 4.87 -15.51
CA SER A 91 -22.19 5.31 -15.13
C SER A 91 -21.79 4.78 -13.75
N PHE A 92 -20.49 4.54 -13.56
CA PHE A 92 -19.89 4.21 -12.26
C PHE A 92 -19.57 5.45 -11.39
N THR A 93 -19.81 6.67 -11.86
CA THR A 93 -19.41 7.91 -11.16
C THR A 93 -19.98 8.02 -9.75
N ASN A 94 -21.18 7.47 -9.52
CA ASN A 94 -21.84 7.50 -8.23
C ASN A 94 -21.85 6.08 -7.66
N ALA A 95 -21.21 5.87 -6.52
CA ALA A 95 -21.55 4.74 -5.66
C ALA A 95 -22.65 5.17 -4.62
N PRO A 96 -23.36 4.23 -3.96
CA PRO A 96 -23.45 2.85 -4.41
C PRO A 96 -24.07 2.84 -5.81
N PHE A 97 -23.54 2.00 -6.70
CA PHE A 97 -24.11 1.83 -8.03
C PHE A 97 -24.86 0.51 -8.10
N THR A 98 -25.99 0.52 -8.80
CA THR A 98 -26.77 -0.70 -9.04
C THR A 98 -26.39 -1.25 -10.41
N ILE A 99 -25.88 -2.47 -10.41
CA ILE A 99 -25.72 -3.28 -11.62
C ILE A 99 -27.12 -3.74 -12.04
N LYS A 100 -27.48 -3.51 -13.30
CA LYS A 100 -28.78 -3.86 -13.88
C LYS A 100 -29.11 -5.32 -13.59
N ALA A 101 -30.39 -5.58 -13.32
CA ALA A 101 -30.81 -6.93 -13.00
C ALA A 101 -30.64 -7.86 -14.20
N ARG A 102 -30.33 -9.12 -13.93
CA ARG A 102 -30.27 -10.19 -14.93
C ARG A 102 -31.31 -11.25 -14.60
N ALA A 103 -31.97 -11.77 -15.63
CA ALA A 103 -32.90 -12.87 -15.50
C ALA A 103 -32.11 -14.18 -15.33
N LEU A 104 -32.23 -14.81 -14.17
CA LEU A 104 -31.48 -16.01 -13.79
C LEU A 104 -32.40 -17.03 -13.14
N LYS A 105 -31.96 -18.29 -13.09
CA LYS A 105 -32.64 -19.30 -12.30
C LYS A 105 -32.49 -18.96 -10.82
N LYS A 106 -33.61 -18.83 -10.11
CA LYS A 106 -33.62 -18.63 -8.66
C LYS A 106 -32.91 -19.81 -7.99
N ALA A 107 -31.88 -19.49 -7.22
CA ALA A 107 -31.21 -20.41 -6.31
C ALA A 107 -30.53 -19.61 -5.19
N ASN A 108 -29.93 -20.31 -4.25
CA ASN A 108 -29.05 -19.71 -3.25
C ASN A 108 -27.65 -19.60 -3.85
N TYR A 109 -27.23 -18.39 -4.21
CA TYR A 109 -25.88 -18.14 -4.70
C TYR A 109 -25.04 -17.40 -3.67
N LEU A 110 -23.74 -17.67 -3.70
CA LEU A 110 -22.72 -16.82 -3.10
C LEU A 110 -22.24 -15.79 -4.13
N VAL A 111 -22.47 -14.51 -3.84
CA VAL A 111 -22.14 -13.37 -4.69
C VAL A 111 -20.75 -12.84 -4.37
N LEU A 112 -19.90 -12.79 -5.41
CA LEU A 112 -18.60 -12.12 -5.42
C LEU A 112 -18.64 -10.96 -6.42
N VAL A 113 -18.18 -9.79 -5.99
CA VAL A 113 -18.04 -8.59 -6.82
C VAL A 113 -16.57 -8.20 -6.84
N LEU A 114 -16.07 -7.98 -8.05
CA LEU A 114 -14.70 -7.60 -8.33
C LEU A 114 -14.71 -6.29 -9.08
N VAL A 115 -14.19 -5.22 -8.49
CA VAL A 115 -14.13 -3.90 -9.12
C VAL A 115 -12.73 -3.70 -9.70
N ASN A 116 -12.67 -3.19 -10.93
CA ASN A 116 -11.46 -3.06 -11.73
C ASN A 116 -10.62 -4.36 -11.80
N PRO A 117 -11.23 -5.52 -12.12
CA PRO A 117 -10.50 -6.79 -12.17
C PRO A 117 -9.46 -6.82 -13.30
N ASN A 118 -8.24 -7.27 -12.97
CA ASN A 118 -7.20 -7.58 -13.95
C ASN A 118 -7.39 -8.97 -14.59
N ASP A 119 -6.57 -9.30 -15.58
CA ASP A 119 -6.69 -10.58 -16.30
C ASP A 119 -6.36 -11.79 -15.41
N LYS A 120 -5.45 -11.66 -14.42
CA LYS A 120 -5.11 -12.74 -13.50
C LYS A 120 -6.31 -13.14 -12.62
N VAL A 121 -7.05 -12.17 -12.08
CA VAL A 121 -8.24 -12.46 -11.27
C VAL A 121 -9.39 -12.95 -12.14
N LYS A 122 -9.53 -12.44 -13.38
CA LYS A 122 -10.52 -12.96 -14.34
C LYS A 122 -10.27 -14.42 -14.69
N ALA A 123 -9.01 -14.83 -14.86
CA ALA A 123 -8.63 -16.21 -15.20
C ALA A 123 -9.08 -17.25 -14.15
N VAL A 124 -9.19 -16.86 -12.88
CA VAL A 124 -9.59 -17.74 -11.77
C VAL A 124 -11.06 -17.57 -11.36
N THR A 125 -11.85 -16.81 -12.12
CA THR A 125 -13.25 -16.49 -11.80
C THR A 125 -14.21 -16.65 -12.98
N ASN A 126 -13.81 -17.36 -14.03
CA ASN A 126 -14.68 -17.65 -15.17
C ASN A 126 -15.77 -18.67 -14.80
N LYS A 127 -16.84 -18.74 -15.61
CA LYS A 127 -17.86 -19.79 -15.50
C LYS A 127 -17.19 -21.17 -15.50
N GLY A 128 -17.58 -22.02 -14.56
CA GLY A 128 -17.00 -23.36 -14.35
C GLY A 128 -15.77 -23.40 -13.44
N ASN A 129 -15.16 -22.27 -13.09
CA ASN A 129 -14.12 -22.27 -12.06
C ASN A 129 -14.70 -22.61 -10.69
N VAL A 130 -13.90 -23.31 -9.88
CA VAL A 130 -14.25 -23.59 -8.47
C VAL A 130 -13.75 -22.46 -7.59
N LYS A 131 -14.51 -22.13 -6.54
CA LYS A 131 -14.23 -21.03 -5.62
C LYS A 131 -12.84 -21.09 -5.01
N SER A 132 -12.31 -22.28 -4.75
CA SER A 132 -10.96 -22.48 -4.20
C SER A 132 -9.85 -21.96 -5.12
N GLN A 133 -10.09 -21.84 -6.44
CA GLN A 133 -9.13 -21.23 -7.36
C GLN A 133 -8.98 -19.72 -7.11
N PHE A 134 -10.07 -19.03 -6.77
CA PHE A 134 -10.04 -17.62 -6.39
C PHE A 134 -9.49 -17.40 -4.98
N GLU A 135 -9.69 -18.36 -4.06
CA GLU A 135 -9.22 -18.26 -2.67
C GLU A 135 -7.73 -18.62 -2.48
N ALA A 136 -7.09 -19.14 -3.53
CA ALA A 136 -5.66 -19.42 -3.54
C ALA A 136 -4.82 -18.13 -3.51
N ALA A 137 -3.61 -18.24 -2.95
CA ALA A 137 -2.65 -17.16 -3.01
C ALA A 137 -2.21 -16.88 -4.46
N ALA A 138 -2.13 -15.61 -4.84
CA ALA A 138 -1.74 -15.17 -6.17
C ALA A 138 -0.43 -14.38 -6.12
N SER A 139 0.42 -14.56 -7.14
CA SER A 139 1.61 -13.74 -7.34
C SER A 139 1.26 -12.45 -8.09
N VAL A 140 1.62 -11.31 -7.50
CA VAL A 140 1.20 -9.98 -7.93
C VAL A 140 2.35 -8.99 -7.85
N THR A 141 2.27 -7.97 -8.69
CA THR A 141 2.94 -6.69 -8.51
C THR A 141 1.91 -5.66 -8.04
N VAL A 142 2.35 -4.53 -7.50
CA VAL A 142 1.43 -3.44 -7.14
C VAL A 142 0.60 -2.95 -8.35
N ASN A 143 1.19 -2.99 -9.56
CA ASN A 143 0.52 -2.57 -10.79
C ASN A 143 -0.60 -3.52 -11.23
N ASP A 144 -0.59 -4.78 -10.77
CA ASP A 144 -1.72 -5.69 -10.95
C ASP A 144 -2.93 -5.23 -10.13
N LEU A 145 -2.71 -4.54 -9.02
CA LEU A 145 -3.75 -4.16 -8.04
C LEU A 145 -4.14 -2.67 -8.12
N ALA A 146 -3.27 -1.81 -8.61
CA ALA A 146 -3.52 -0.38 -8.78
C ALA A 146 -2.91 0.11 -10.09
N SER A 147 -3.73 0.74 -10.93
CA SER A 147 -3.32 1.26 -12.24
C SER A 147 -4.01 2.60 -12.52
N THR A 148 -3.79 3.15 -13.71
CA THR A 148 -4.51 4.33 -14.21
C THR A 148 -6.01 4.10 -14.42
N ASN A 149 -6.45 2.83 -14.41
CA ASN A 149 -7.87 2.46 -14.48
C ASN A 149 -8.56 2.46 -13.11
N GLY A 150 -7.81 2.65 -12.04
CA GLY A 150 -8.26 2.62 -10.66
C GLY A 150 -7.61 1.49 -9.86
N VAL A 151 -8.10 1.31 -8.64
CA VAL A 151 -7.65 0.28 -7.69
C VAL A 151 -8.58 -0.92 -7.77
N PHE A 152 -8.01 -2.12 -7.76
CA PHE A 152 -8.75 -3.37 -7.66
C PHE A 152 -9.43 -3.47 -6.29
N MET A 153 -10.73 -3.77 -6.28
CA MET A 153 -11.49 -3.98 -5.05
C MET A 153 -12.28 -5.27 -5.10
N THR A 154 -12.53 -5.84 -3.94
CA THR A 154 -13.21 -7.12 -3.73
C THR A 154 -14.14 -7.00 -2.52
N ASN A 155 -15.07 -7.94 -2.34
CA ASN A 155 -15.93 -7.96 -1.16
C ASN A 155 -15.14 -7.76 0.16
N ALA A 156 -15.57 -6.80 0.98
CA ALA A 156 -14.91 -6.46 2.24
C ALA A 156 -15.14 -7.48 3.36
N ARG A 157 -16.20 -8.30 3.24
CA ARG A 157 -16.68 -9.22 4.27
C ARG A 157 -17.03 -10.60 3.72
N GLY A 158 -16.20 -11.11 2.81
CA GLY A 158 -16.45 -12.39 2.18
C GLY A 158 -17.63 -12.38 1.20
N TYR A 159 -18.04 -13.56 0.79
CA TYR A 159 -19.16 -13.74 -0.15
C TYR A 159 -20.50 -13.38 0.49
N ILE A 160 -21.40 -12.78 -0.29
CA ILE A 160 -22.74 -12.42 0.17
C ILE A 160 -23.74 -13.44 -0.36
N SER A 161 -24.54 -14.05 0.51
CA SER A 161 -25.61 -14.97 0.07
C SER A 161 -26.80 -14.18 -0.51
N THR A 162 -27.36 -14.66 -1.61
CA THR A 162 -28.67 -14.18 -2.08
C THR A 162 -29.78 -14.58 -1.10
N ALA A 163 -30.77 -13.73 -0.91
CA ALA A 163 -31.99 -14.01 -0.15
C ALA A 163 -33.23 -13.95 -1.04
N ASP A 164 -34.33 -14.58 -0.61
CA ASP A 164 -35.61 -14.58 -1.34
C ASP A 164 -36.09 -13.18 -1.71
N ALA A 165 -35.87 -12.21 -0.81
CA ALA A 165 -36.25 -10.82 -1.03
C ALA A 165 -35.53 -10.15 -2.22
N ASN A 166 -34.38 -10.67 -2.65
CA ASN A 166 -33.60 -10.13 -3.75
C ASN A 166 -34.13 -10.55 -5.13
N TRP A 167 -34.97 -11.58 -5.21
CA TRP A 167 -35.50 -12.14 -6.45
C TRP A 167 -36.86 -11.53 -6.79
N LYS A 168 -37.03 -11.02 -8.02
CA LYS A 168 -38.28 -10.39 -8.47
C LYS A 168 -38.74 -10.88 -9.84
N GLU A 169 -40.03 -10.73 -10.11
CA GLU A 169 -40.63 -11.14 -11.39
C GLU A 169 -40.26 -10.18 -12.53
N THR A 170 -39.99 -8.91 -12.21
CA THR A 170 -39.60 -7.90 -13.19
C THR A 170 -38.23 -7.28 -12.89
N GLN A 171 -37.56 -6.82 -13.96
CA GLN A 171 -36.30 -6.09 -13.85
C GLN A 171 -36.42 -4.84 -12.97
N ALA A 172 -37.48 -4.06 -13.17
CA ALA A 172 -37.70 -2.80 -12.43
C ALA A 172 -37.86 -3.02 -10.93
N GLU A 173 -38.55 -4.10 -10.52
CA GLU A 173 -38.68 -4.47 -9.11
C GLU A 173 -37.35 -4.93 -8.52
N ALA A 174 -36.54 -5.70 -9.27
CA ALA A 174 -35.23 -6.17 -8.82
C ALA A 174 -34.26 -5.01 -8.58
N GLU A 175 -34.32 -3.97 -9.41
CA GLU A 175 -33.48 -2.78 -9.32
C GLU A 175 -33.99 -1.75 -8.30
N ALA A 176 -35.16 -1.95 -7.70
CA ALA A 176 -35.76 -1.03 -6.73
C ALA A 176 -34.94 -0.90 -5.43
N THR A 177 -35.05 0.24 -4.76
CA THR A 177 -34.32 0.52 -3.51
C THR A 177 -34.50 -0.61 -2.48
N ASN A 178 -33.39 -1.04 -1.87
CA ASN A 178 -33.32 -2.13 -0.88
C ASN A 178 -33.62 -3.55 -1.39
N VAL A 179 -33.85 -3.74 -2.70
CA VAL A 179 -34.03 -5.08 -3.30
C VAL A 179 -32.69 -5.72 -3.74
N PRO A 180 -31.76 -5.01 -4.40
CA PRO A 180 -30.50 -5.61 -4.83
C PRO A 180 -29.69 -6.24 -3.70
N VAL A 181 -28.91 -7.27 -4.03
CA VAL A 181 -27.90 -7.82 -3.12
C VAL A 181 -26.87 -6.73 -2.84
N LYS A 182 -26.76 -6.31 -1.57
CA LYS A 182 -25.83 -5.26 -1.16
C LYS A 182 -24.44 -5.85 -0.93
N VAL A 183 -23.46 -5.39 -1.68
CA VAL A 183 -22.06 -5.84 -1.59
C VAL A 183 -21.17 -4.64 -1.31
N GLN A 184 -20.56 -4.64 -0.13
CA GLN A 184 -19.49 -3.69 0.21
C GLN A 184 -18.16 -4.24 -0.27
N VAL A 185 -17.37 -3.41 -0.95
CA VAL A 185 -16.03 -3.77 -1.42
C VAL A 185 -14.95 -2.98 -0.71
N GLU A 186 -13.72 -3.49 -0.70
CA GLU A 186 -12.53 -2.82 -0.18
C GLU A 186 -11.34 -2.97 -1.13
N ARG A 187 -10.42 -1.99 -1.09
CA ARG A 187 -9.23 -1.95 -1.93
C ARG A 187 -8.26 -3.07 -1.58
N ALA A 188 -7.60 -3.62 -2.60
CA ALA A 188 -6.61 -4.69 -2.46
C ALA A 188 -5.20 -4.22 -2.05
N VAL A 189 -4.99 -2.90 -1.87
CA VAL A 189 -3.69 -2.29 -1.51
C VAL A 189 -3.82 -1.40 -0.28
N GLY A 190 -2.71 -1.19 0.44
CA GLY A 190 -2.52 -0.05 1.33
C GLY A 190 -1.92 1.14 0.57
N LYS A 191 -1.84 2.31 1.20
CA LYS A 191 -1.16 3.49 0.64
C LYS A 191 -0.34 4.21 1.70
N VAL A 192 0.91 4.54 1.38
CA VAL A 192 1.88 5.11 2.32
C VAL A 192 2.24 6.54 1.91
N PHE A 193 2.17 7.48 2.85
CA PHE A 193 2.58 8.87 2.70
C PHE A 193 3.66 9.22 3.70
N ILE A 194 4.61 10.05 3.29
CA ILE A 194 5.71 10.48 4.15
C ILE A 194 5.84 11.99 4.15
N SER A 195 5.99 12.57 5.33
CA SER A 195 6.23 13.99 5.55
C SER A 195 7.57 14.21 6.24
N PRO A 196 8.32 15.29 5.93
CA PRO A 196 7.93 16.39 5.04
C PRO A 196 8.06 16.05 3.56
N ALA A 197 7.62 16.97 2.68
CA ALA A 197 7.90 16.90 1.24
C ALA A 197 9.35 17.30 0.94
N ASN A 198 9.83 17.01 -0.27
CA ASN A 198 11.15 17.37 -0.77
C ASN A 198 11.49 18.84 -0.49
N GLY A 199 12.68 19.08 0.05
CA GLY A 199 13.15 20.38 0.52
C GLY A 199 12.69 20.76 1.92
N GLY A 200 11.75 20.01 2.51
CA GLY A 200 11.32 20.23 3.89
C GLY A 200 12.39 19.87 4.90
N ASN A 201 12.52 20.70 5.94
CA ASN A 201 13.50 20.52 7.01
C ASN A 201 13.12 19.33 7.91
N VAL A 202 14.14 18.58 8.33
CA VAL A 202 14.03 17.53 9.35
C VAL A 202 14.96 17.91 10.50
N GLU A 203 14.48 17.78 11.74
CA GLU A 203 15.29 18.08 12.92
C GLU A 203 16.50 17.15 13.01
N VAL A 204 17.66 17.67 13.43
CA VAL A 204 18.85 16.87 13.75
C VAL A 204 19.03 16.90 15.26
N GLU A 205 19.31 15.75 15.87
CA GLU A 205 19.69 15.66 17.28
C GLU A 205 20.94 16.51 17.55
N GLY A 206 20.85 17.41 18.55
CA GLY A 206 21.88 18.41 18.81
C GLY A 206 21.79 19.68 17.95
N GLY A 207 20.84 19.74 17.00
CA GLY A 207 20.48 20.93 16.23
C GLY A 207 21.43 21.27 15.09
N ALA A 208 21.25 22.48 14.53
CA ALA A 208 21.96 22.96 13.34
C ALA A 208 23.48 23.11 13.51
N THR A 209 23.97 23.14 14.76
CA THR A 209 25.41 23.15 15.07
C THR A 209 26.08 21.80 14.83
N VAL A 210 25.30 20.72 14.71
CA VAL A 210 25.77 19.38 14.36
C VAL A 210 25.68 19.15 12.86
N ALA A 211 24.51 19.38 12.27
CA ALA A 211 24.26 19.23 10.84
C ALA A 211 22.94 19.88 10.43
N THR A 212 22.72 19.97 9.11
CA THR A 212 21.38 20.23 8.54
C THR A 212 20.86 18.98 7.83
N ALA A 213 19.54 18.76 7.86
CA ALA A 213 18.88 17.66 7.18
C ALA A 213 17.63 18.15 6.43
N THR A 214 17.52 17.84 5.13
CA THR A 214 16.33 18.13 4.32
C THR A 214 15.84 16.90 3.59
N MET A 215 14.52 16.74 3.46
CA MET A 215 13.93 15.64 2.71
C MET A 215 14.31 15.72 1.23
N SER A 216 14.68 14.59 0.64
CA SER A 216 14.77 14.42 -0.82
C SER A 216 13.54 13.68 -1.32
N ASP A 217 13.34 12.46 -0.84
CA ASP A 217 12.31 11.54 -1.32
C ASP A 217 12.28 10.27 -0.45
N PHE A 218 11.35 9.35 -0.75
CA PHE A 218 11.28 8.04 -0.13
C PHE A 218 10.86 6.94 -1.12
N ALA A 219 11.15 5.70 -0.73
CA ALA A 219 10.68 4.49 -1.38
C ALA A 219 10.24 3.45 -0.35
N LEU A 220 9.53 2.43 -0.82
CA LEU A 220 9.19 1.25 -0.03
C LEU A 220 10.13 0.11 -0.39
N ASP A 221 10.40 -0.72 0.60
CA ASP A 221 11.30 -1.86 0.53
C ASP A 221 10.70 -3.03 1.32
N VAL A 222 11.13 -4.26 1.02
CA VAL A 222 10.55 -5.50 1.57
C VAL A 222 9.02 -5.54 1.29
N THR A 223 8.64 -5.27 0.04
CA THR A 223 7.21 -5.26 -0.36
C THR A 223 6.75 -6.63 -0.82
N ASN A 224 5.54 -7.04 -0.40
CA ASN A 224 5.02 -8.38 -0.71
C ASN A 224 4.78 -8.57 -2.22
N GLN A 225 5.03 -9.78 -2.71
CA GLN A 225 4.81 -10.22 -4.09
C GLN A 225 3.62 -11.18 -4.21
N LYS A 226 2.93 -11.46 -3.10
CA LYS A 226 1.76 -12.35 -3.07
C LYS A 226 0.60 -11.66 -2.36
N THR A 227 -0.61 -12.07 -2.69
CA THR A 227 -1.82 -11.66 -1.98
C THR A 227 -2.91 -12.72 -2.11
N PHE A 228 -3.90 -12.69 -1.22
CA PHE A 228 -5.21 -13.26 -1.51
C PHE A 228 -6.06 -12.20 -2.23
N TRP A 229 -6.77 -12.58 -3.30
CA TRP A 229 -7.60 -11.66 -4.07
C TRP A 229 -8.68 -10.99 -3.21
N MET A 230 -9.18 -11.70 -2.20
CA MET A 230 -10.06 -11.21 -1.16
C MET A 230 -9.36 -11.27 0.21
N ARG A 231 -9.53 -10.23 1.03
CA ARG A 231 -8.90 -10.18 2.36
C ARG A 231 -9.34 -11.38 3.20
N LYS A 232 -8.39 -11.97 3.91
CA LYS A 232 -8.67 -12.89 5.00
C LYS A 232 -8.53 -12.12 6.30
N PRO A 233 -9.63 -11.83 7.01
CA PRO A 233 -9.58 -11.11 8.28
C PRO A 233 -8.67 -11.83 9.27
N GLY A 234 -7.73 -11.08 9.85
CA GLY A 234 -6.98 -11.56 11.02
C GLY A 234 -7.80 -11.41 12.29
N LEU A 235 -7.18 -11.69 13.43
CA LEU A 235 -7.75 -11.29 14.72
C LEU A 235 -7.64 -9.76 14.85
N GLY A 236 -8.74 -9.11 15.20
CA GLY A 236 -8.76 -7.68 15.50
C GLY A 236 -8.58 -7.41 16.99
N LEU A 237 -8.06 -6.24 17.35
CA LEU A 237 -7.96 -5.82 18.75
C LEU A 237 -9.36 -5.58 19.36
N THR A 238 -9.52 -5.85 20.65
CA THR A 238 -10.73 -5.50 21.43
C THR A 238 -10.44 -4.53 22.58
N GLY A 239 -9.18 -4.18 22.79
CA GLY A 239 -8.71 -3.28 23.83
C GLY A 239 -7.22 -2.98 23.68
N ASN A 240 -6.63 -2.36 24.71
CA ASN A 240 -5.21 -2.05 24.74
C ASN A 240 -4.44 -3.10 25.54
N GLY A 241 -3.19 -3.35 25.15
CA GLY A 241 -2.23 -4.15 25.91
C GLY A 241 -1.46 -3.33 26.95
N THR A 242 -0.45 -3.97 27.55
CA THR A 242 0.53 -3.33 28.45
C THR A 242 1.94 -3.72 28.01
N SER A 243 2.99 -3.16 28.63
CA SER A 243 4.37 -3.54 28.29
C SER A 243 4.68 -5.02 28.55
N THR A 244 3.84 -5.72 29.33
CA THR A 244 4.03 -7.13 29.70
C THR A 244 2.92 -8.06 29.19
N ALA A 245 1.79 -7.52 28.72
CA ALA A 245 0.65 -8.30 28.24
C ALA A 245 0.19 -7.81 26.86
N GLU A 246 -0.11 -8.75 25.97
CA GLU A 246 -0.65 -8.42 24.64
C GLU A 246 -2.06 -7.84 24.76
N ALA A 247 -2.40 -6.95 23.84
CA ALA A 247 -3.75 -6.49 23.65
C ALA A 247 -4.69 -7.70 23.40
N PRO A 248 -5.89 -7.72 24.00
CA PRO A 248 -6.84 -8.78 23.74
C PRO A 248 -7.34 -8.71 22.30
N THR A 249 -7.60 -9.88 21.71
CA THR A 249 -8.03 -10.00 20.31
C THR A 249 -9.29 -10.84 20.17
N ALA A 250 -10.03 -10.64 19.08
CA ALA A 250 -11.20 -11.43 18.71
C ALA A 250 -11.39 -11.45 17.19
N THR A 251 -12.24 -12.36 16.69
CA THR A 251 -12.67 -12.33 15.29
C THR A 251 -13.36 -11.01 14.97
N GLU A 252 -13.04 -10.42 13.82
CA GLU A 252 -13.65 -9.17 13.36
C GLU A 252 -15.18 -9.29 13.20
N THR A 253 -15.89 -8.22 13.53
CA THR A 253 -17.34 -8.10 13.38
C THR A 253 -17.71 -6.91 12.48
N PRO A 254 -18.99 -6.73 12.12
CA PRO A 254 -19.50 -5.51 11.50
C PRO A 254 -19.07 -4.19 12.15
N THR A 255 -18.79 -4.21 13.45
CA THR A 255 -18.50 -3.01 14.24
C THR A 255 -17.04 -2.90 14.67
N THR A 256 -16.15 -3.80 14.25
CA THR A 256 -14.72 -3.70 14.57
C THR A 256 -14.13 -2.43 13.94
N PRO A 257 -13.55 -1.51 14.73
CA PRO A 257 -12.90 -0.31 14.21
C PRO A 257 -11.82 -0.66 13.19
N HIS A 258 -11.71 0.11 12.11
CA HIS A 258 -10.74 -0.17 11.04
C HIS A 258 -9.31 -0.22 11.57
N TYR A 259 -8.93 0.72 12.44
CA TYR A 259 -7.59 0.71 13.05
C TYR A 259 -7.31 -0.53 13.91
N TYR A 260 -8.33 -1.30 14.29
CA TYR A 260 -8.17 -2.52 15.08
C TYR A 260 -8.13 -3.78 14.21
N GLN A 261 -8.32 -3.65 12.90
CA GLN A 261 -8.35 -4.76 11.96
C GLN A 261 -6.94 -5.16 11.55
N TYR A 262 -6.73 -6.45 11.34
CA TYR A 262 -5.50 -6.98 10.76
C TYR A 262 -5.86 -7.94 9.63
N ALA A 263 -4.87 -8.56 9.00
CA ALA A 263 -5.12 -9.49 7.91
C ALA A 263 -4.19 -10.69 7.97
N GLU A 264 -4.67 -11.80 7.43
CA GLU A 264 -3.84 -12.94 7.06
C GLU A 264 -3.45 -12.82 5.59
N ASP A 265 -2.16 -12.63 5.32
CA ASP A 265 -1.61 -12.67 3.98
C ASP A 265 -1.03 -14.07 3.65
N PRO A 266 -0.54 -14.31 2.43
CA PRO A 266 0.06 -15.61 2.08
C PRO A 266 1.40 -15.93 2.77
N ASN A 267 2.03 -14.98 3.46
CA ASN A 267 3.42 -15.00 3.90
C ASN A 267 3.56 -14.73 5.42
N MET A 268 2.55 -15.07 6.22
CA MET A 268 2.48 -14.80 7.66
C MET A 268 3.64 -15.37 8.51
N GLY A 269 4.40 -16.34 7.99
CA GLY A 269 5.50 -16.98 8.69
C GLY A 269 6.85 -16.26 8.55
N ILE A 270 7.91 -16.87 9.10
CA ILE A 270 9.28 -16.47 8.75
C ILE A 270 9.54 -17.00 7.34
N THR A 271 9.95 -16.11 6.46
CA THR A 271 10.10 -16.40 5.03
C THR A 271 11.51 -16.04 4.57
N THR A 272 11.92 -16.54 3.41
CA THR A 272 13.20 -16.17 2.81
C THR A 272 13.08 -14.79 2.15
N THR A 273 14.18 -14.03 2.09
CA THR A 273 14.25 -12.69 1.48
C THR A 273 13.80 -12.64 0.01
N THR A 274 13.74 -13.78 -0.67
CA THR A 274 13.28 -13.95 -2.06
C THR A 274 11.78 -13.78 -2.25
N GLU A 275 10.99 -13.81 -1.17
CA GLU A 275 9.52 -13.63 -1.27
C GLU A 275 9.09 -12.16 -1.35
N PHE A 276 10.02 -11.23 -1.14
CA PHE A 276 9.76 -9.79 -1.13
C PHE A 276 10.56 -9.07 -2.21
N ASN A 277 9.96 -8.02 -2.76
CA ASN A 277 10.69 -7.10 -3.61
C ASN A 277 11.53 -6.19 -2.72
N ASN A 278 12.84 -6.19 -2.98
CA ASN A 278 13.75 -5.28 -2.33
C ASN A 278 14.00 -4.07 -3.24
N ALA A 279 14.19 -2.90 -2.66
CA ALA A 279 14.74 -1.73 -3.33
C ALA A 279 16.23 -1.99 -3.61
N ALA A 280 16.50 -2.92 -4.54
CA ALA A 280 17.83 -3.08 -5.12
C ALA A 280 18.25 -1.72 -5.68
N GLU A 281 19.47 -1.32 -5.35
CA GLU A 281 20.10 -0.06 -5.69
C GLU A 281 19.58 0.53 -7.04
N TYR A 282 18.58 1.41 -6.91
CA TYR A 282 17.84 2.13 -7.97
C TYR A 282 17.32 1.28 -9.15
N PRO A 283 16.06 0.77 -9.10
CA PRO A 283 14.96 1.46 -9.79
C PRO A 283 13.55 1.18 -9.19
N GLN A 284 13.04 2.08 -8.34
CA GLN A 284 11.61 2.21 -8.03
C GLN A 284 11.23 3.68 -8.17
N THR A 285 9.96 4.00 -8.45
CA THR A 285 9.48 5.39 -8.44
C THR A 285 9.56 5.94 -7.03
N PHE A 286 10.60 6.74 -6.76
CA PHE A 286 10.70 7.51 -5.53
C PHE A 286 9.62 8.58 -5.51
N SER A 287 8.91 8.66 -4.39
CA SER A 287 8.01 9.78 -4.14
C SER A 287 8.76 10.89 -3.44
N THR A 288 8.52 12.13 -3.86
CA THR A 288 9.12 13.31 -3.23
C THR A 288 8.55 13.61 -1.83
N GLY A 289 7.70 12.76 -1.27
CA GLY A 289 7.03 13.03 0.01
C GLY A 289 6.00 14.14 -0.08
N GLY A 290 5.31 14.36 1.04
CA GLY A 290 4.17 15.25 1.17
C GLY A 290 2.85 14.51 1.36
N TRP A 291 1.83 15.29 1.68
CA TRP A 291 0.46 14.81 1.91
C TRP A 291 -0.42 14.86 0.65
N ASP A 292 0.10 15.41 -0.46
CA ASP A 292 -0.60 15.44 -1.73
C ASP A 292 -0.83 14.02 -2.24
N ASP A 293 -2.00 13.77 -2.81
CA ASP A 293 -2.49 12.44 -3.16
C ASP A 293 -1.56 11.66 -4.11
N GLU A 294 -0.89 12.37 -5.02
CA GLU A 294 0.06 11.82 -6.00
C GLU A 294 1.39 11.42 -5.37
N LYS A 295 1.65 11.83 -4.13
CA LYS A 295 2.88 11.51 -3.38
C LYS A 295 2.73 10.23 -2.56
N GLY A 296 1.53 9.70 -2.41
CA GLY A 296 1.32 8.42 -1.75
C GLY A 296 1.72 7.24 -2.65
N ILE A 297 2.43 6.27 -2.07
CA ILE A 297 2.83 5.04 -2.77
C ILE A 297 1.86 3.92 -2.40
N TYR A 298 1.28 3.24 -3.39
CA TYR A 298 0.49 2.03 -3.15
C TYR A 298 1.40 0.86 -2.74
N VAL A 299 0.87 -0.04 -1.91
CA VAL A 299 1.63 -1.16 -1.38
C VAL A 299 0.74 -2.38 -1.23
N VAL A 300 1.27 -3.55 -1.59
CA VAL A 300 0.58 -4.84 -1.38
C VAL A 300 0.52 -5.14 0.12
N GLU A 301 -0.59 -5.72 0.57
CA GLU A 301 -0.73 -6.19 1.96
C GLU A 301 0.46 -7.08 2.35
N ASN A 302 1.05 -6.80 3.51
CA ASN A 302 2.18 -7.53 4.07
C ASN A 302 1.98 -7.62 5.59
N THR A 303 1.52 -8.76 6.06
CA THR A 303 1.21 -9.00 7.47
C THR A 303 1.93 -10.24 7.97
N MET A 304 2.15 -10.32 9.28
CA MET A 304 3.01 -11.35 9.85
C MET A 304 2.51 -11.83 11.21
N ASN A 305 2.84 -13.08 11.55
CA ASN A 305 2.76 -13.55 12.92
C ASN A 305 3.73 -12.77 13.81
N ALA A 306 3.44 -12.73 15.11
CA ALA A 306 4.27 -12.04 16.11
C ALA A 306 5.77 -12.39 16.03
N ASN A 307 6.10 -13.67 15.84
CA ASN A 307 7.49 -14.16 15.72
C ASN A 307 8.16 -13.86 14.37
N ALA A 308 7.39 -13.42 13.37
CA ALA A 308 7.83 -13.11 12.01
C ALA A 308 7.92 -11.60 11.75
N GLN A 309 7.69 -10.74 12.76
CA GLN A 309 7.95 -9.29 12.72
C GLN A 309 9.47 -9.02 12.74
N LYS A 310 10.11 -9.34 11.62
CA LYS A 310 11.55 -9.25 11.39
C LYS A 310 11.84 -8.30 10.25
N ARG A 311 13.01 -7.68 10.29
CA ARG A 311 13.38 -6.58 9.39
C ARG A 311 13.46 -6.96 7.91
N ASN A 312 13.59 -8.25 7.60
CA ASN A 312 13.59 -8.83 6.26
C ASN A 312 12.23 -9.36 5.80
N ASN A 313 11.21 -9.30 6.66
CA ASN A 313 9.83 -9.68 6.38
C ASN A 313 8.88 -8.48 6.39
N THR A 314 9.21 -7.47 7.20
CA THR A 314 8.37 -6.29 7.40
C THR A 314 8.60 -5.24 6.33
N THR A 315 7.52 -4.83 5.66
CA THR A 315 7.57 -3.67 4.76
C THR A 315 8.16 -2.47 5.48
N ARG A 316 9.21 -1.91 4.89
CA ARG A 316 9.91 -0.77 5.45
C ARG A 316 9.96 0.38 4.46
N VAL A 317 10.20 1.55 5.02
CA VAL A 317 10.42 2.79 4.29
C VAL A 317 11.91 3.06 4.23
N LEU A 318 12.40 3.38 3.04
CA LEU A 318 13.70 4.01 2.84
C LEU A 318 13.51 5.51 2.61
N VAL A 319 13.94 6.33 3.57
CA VAL A 319 13.89 7.79 3.51
C VAL A 319 15.24 8.32 3.08
N ARG A 320 15.29 9.12 2.02
CA ARG A 320 16.49 9.84 1.60
C ARG A 320 16.43 11.28 2.09
N LEU A 321 17.37 11.63 2.96
CA LEU A 321 17.59 13.01 3.40
C LEU A 321 18.94 13.50 2.88
N ARG A 322 19.02 14.77 2.53
CA ARG A 322 20.29 15.47 2.36
C ARG A 322 20.78 15.91 3.73
N TYR A 323 21.81 15.24 4.24
CA TYR A 323 22.43 15.50 5.53
C TYR A 323 23.81 16.14 5.33
N LEU A 324 24.02 17.34 5.85
CA LEU A 324 25.26 18.11 5.73
C LEU A 324 25.87 18.38 7.11
N PRO A 325 26.99 17.72 7.47
CA PRO A 325 27.68 17.97 8.74
C PRO A 325 28.14 19.42 8.86
N ALA A 326 27.82 20.08 9.97
CA ALA A 326 28.20 21.47 10.22
C ALA A 326 29.71 21.66 10.48
N SER A 327 30.43 20.58 10.77
CA SER A 327 31.89 20.56 10.90
C SER A 327 32.62 20.70 9.56
N LEU A 328 31.91 20.59 8.44
CA LEU A 328 32.45 20.69 7.09
C LEU A 328 32.06 22.03 6.44
N ALA A 329 33.01 22.65 5.75
CA ALA A 329 32.77 23.86 4.96
C ALA A 329 32.67 23.49 3.47
N PHE A 330 31.45 23.45 2.95
CA PHE A 330 31.17 23.07 1.56
C PHE A 330 31.38 24.24 0.60
N ASP A 331 31.99 23.97 -0.55
CA ASP A 331 32.00 24.87 -1.69
C ASP A 331 31.29 24.27 -2.92
N ALA A 332 31.19 25.04 -4.00
CA ALA A 332 30.50 24.62 -5.22
C ALA A 332 31.09 23.35 -5.86
N THR A 333 32.38 23.07 -5.65
CA THR A 333 33.05 21.88 -6.21
C THR A 333 32.72 20.59 -5.45
N ASP A 334 32.24 20.72 -4.20
CA ASP A 334 31.79 19.58 -3.42
C ASP A 334 30.43 19.07 -3.88
N ASN A 335 29.60 19.93 -4.48
CA ASN A 335 28.21 19.63 -4.80
C ASN A 335 27.49 18.99 -3.60
N ASN A 336 27.69 19.53 -2.39
CA ASN A 336 27.20 19.00 -1.11
C ASN A 336 27.68 17.58 -0.75
N SER A 337 28.64 17.03 -1.47
CA SER A 337 29.14 15.67 -1.26
C SER A 337 30.22 15.64 -0.18
N TRP A 338 30.21 14.60 0.64
CA TRP A 338 31.17 14.41 1.72
C TRP A 338 31.46 12.93 1.95
N ALA A 339 32.50 12.66 2.72
CA ALA A 339 32.90 11.31 3.06
C ALA A 339 33.22 11.15 4.54
N ASP A 340 33.04 9.92 5.03
CA ASP A 340 33.50 9.45 6.33
C ASP A 340 34.47 8.30 6.10
N TYR A 341 35.71 8.48 6.55
CA TYR A 341 36.68 7.40 6.66
C TYR A 341 37.08 7.19 8.11
N ARG A 342 36.59 6.11 8.73
CA ARG A 342 36.85 5.73 10.13
C ARG A 342 36.59 6.87 11.13
N GLY A 343 35.51 7.62 10.94
CA GLY A 343 35.12 8.76 11.78
C GLY A 343 35.74 10.11 11.36
N LYS A 344 36.65 10.11 10.38
CA LYS A 344 37.20 11.35 9.83
C LYS A 344 36.33 11.85 8.69
N LEU A 345 35.57 12.91 8.96
CA LEU A 345 34.77 13.61 7.96
C LEU A 345 35.63 14.49 7.07
N MET A 346 35.24 14.60 5.80
CA MET A 346 35.84 15.50 4.81
C MET A 346 34.87 15.84 3.69
N THR A 347 35.08 16.98 3.05
CA THR A 347 34.36 17.31 1.80
C THR A 347 34.92 16.50 0.61
N LEU A 348 34.19 16.47 -0.51
CA LEU A 348 34.67 15.80 -1.73
C LEU A 348 35.99 16.41 -2.25
N LYS A 349 36.13 17.74 -2.18
CA LYS A 349 37.35 18.45 -2.55
C LYS A 349 38.53 18.01 -1.69
N GLU A 350 38.33 17.97 -0.37
CA GLU A 350 39.36 17.51 0.58
C GLU A 350 39.73 16.04 0.34
N LEU A 351 38.74 15.18 0.09
CA LEU A 351 38.97 13.76 -0.23
C LEU A 351 39.84 13.61 -1.48
N LYS A 352 39.48 14.29 -2.57
CA LYS A 352 40.24 14.25 -3.83
C LYS A 352 41.67 14.77 -3.64
N GLN A 353 41.84 15.84 -2.89
CA GLN A 353 43.16 16.38 -2.58
C GLN A 353 44.00 15.38 -1.78
N LYS A 354 43.44 14.78 -0.72
CA LYS A 354 44.15 13.79 0.10
C LYS A 354 44.52 12.53 -0.67
N ILE A 355 43.67 12.08 -1.59
CA ILE A 355 43.98 10.95 -2.49
C ILE A 355 45.17 11.30 -3.39
N ALA A 356 45.19 12.51 -3.98
CA ALA A 356 46.29 12.96 -4.83
C ALA A 356 47.61 13.11 -4.04
N ASP A 357 47.55 13.73 -2.86
CA ASP A 357 48.71 13.96 -2.00
C ASP A 357 49.28 12.67 -1.40
N GLY A 358 48.45 11.63 -1.26
CA GLY A 358 48.86 10.30 -0.78
C GLY A 358 49.90 9.60 -1.65
N ALA A 359 50.16 10.07 -2.87
CA ALA A 359 51.29 9.61 -3.67
C ALA A 359 52.64 9.90 -2.99
N ASN A 360 52.74 11.01 -2.25
CA ASN A 360 54.00 11.52 -1.68
C ASN A 360 53.97 11.69 -0.16
N GLN A 361 52.82 11.52 0.49
CA GLN A 361 52.63 11.72 1.92
C GLN A 361 52.16 10.43 2.61
N THR A 362 52.51 10.29 3.88
CA THR A 362 52.00 9.25 4.80
C THR A 362 50.59 9.61 5.29
N ASP A 363 49.84 8.63 5.80
CA ASP A 363 48.51 8.88 6.39
C ASP A 363 48.57 9.91 7.54
N GLU A 364 49.64 9.89 8.34
CA GLU A 364 49.87 10.86 9.42
C GLU A 364 50.08 12.29 8.88
N GLN A 365 50.90 12.45 7.84
CA GLN A 365 51.12 13.75 7.18
C GLN A 365 49.81 14.29 6.56
N LEU A 366 48.97 13.40 6.04
CA LEU A 366 47.63 13.73 5.53
C LEU A 366 46.61 14.01 6.65
N LYS A 367 46.97 13.82 7.93
CA LYS A 367 46.07 13.88 9.09
C LYS A 367 44.88 12.93 8.94
N MET A 368 45.15 11.72 8.46
CA MET A 368 44.18 10.67 8.20
C MET A 368 44.40 9.46 9.12
N PRO A 369 43.34 8.72 9.48
CA PRO A 369 43.50 7.46 10.17
C PRO A 369 44.37 6.48 9.38
N VAL A 370 45.16 5.68 10.08
CA VAL A 370 46.05 4.66 9.50
C VAL A 370 45.27 3.74 8.55
N GLY A 371 45.84 3.48 7.37
CA GLY A 371 45.27 2.65 6.32
C GLY A 371 44.62 3.43 5.18
N PHE A 372 44.44 4.75 5.33
CA PHE A 372 43.71 5.57 4.35
C PHE A 372 44.26 5.42 2.94
N LYS A 373 45.58 5.59 2.74
CA LYS A 373 46.18 5.45 1.41
C LYS A 373 45.97 4.05 0.81
N ALA A 374 46.12 3.01 1.62
CA ALA A 374 45.99 1.63 1.17
C ALA A 374 44.54 1.32 0.74
N ASP A 375 43.56 1.82 1.48
CA ASP A 375 42.15 1.66 1.18
C ASP A 375 41.77 2.49 -0.07
N MET A 376 42.26 3.73 -0.20
CA MET A 376 41.97 4.58 -1.36
C MET A 376 42.57 4.04 -2.67
N ALA A 377 43.72 3.37 -2.60
CA ALA A 377 44.33 2.72 -3.75
C ALA A 377 43.45 1.58 -4.32
N GLN A 378 42.67 0.91 -3.47
CA GLN A 378 41.82 -0.23 -3.82
C GLN A 378 40.47 0.16 -4.44
N LEU A 379 40.08 1.44 -4.37
CA LEU A 379 38.86 1.91 -5.02
C LEU A 379 38.89 1.57 -6.52
N SER A 380 37.76 1.05 -7.00
CA SER A 380 37.52 0.75 -8.40
C SER A 380 37.58 2.01 -9.27
N THR A 381 37.73 1.83 -10.58
CA THR A 381 37.69 2.94 -11.54
C THR A 381 36.38 3.72 -11.46
N GLU A 382 35.25 3.05 -11.18
CA GLU A 382 33.95 3.70 -11.03
C GLU A 382 33.88 4.53 -9.74
N GLU A 383 34.30 3.98 -8.60
CA GLU A 383 34.27 4.70 -7.31
C GLU A 383 35.16 5.95 -7.32
N LYS A 384 36.30 5.90 -8.04
CA LYS A 384 37.19 7.04 -8.23
C LYS A 384 36.54 8.20 -9.00
N THR A 385 35.42 7.98 -9.70
CA THR A 385 34.65 9.05 -10.33
C THR A 385 33.82 9.87 -9.34
N PHE A 386 33.50 9.31 -8.16
CA PHE A 386 32.66 9.93 -7.13
C PHE A 386 31.28 10.40 -7.66
N SER A 387 30.74 9.69 -8.66
CA SER A 387 29.48 10.02 -9.35
C SER A 387 28.22 9.50 -8.66
N LYS A 388 28.35 8.57 -7.71
CA LYS A 388 27.27 8.03 -6.87
C LYS A 388 27.78 7.73 -5.47
N SER A 389 26.87 7.63 -4.50
CA SER A 389 27.21 7.20 -3.14
C SER A 389 27.68 5.75 -3.12
N PHE A 390 28.59 5.40 -2.21
CA PHE A 390 29.06 4.02 -2.03
C PHE A 390 29.66 3.79 -0.64
N VAL A 391 29.83 2.51 -0.28
CA VAL A 391 30.63 2.07 0.88
C VAL A 391 31.71 1.12 0.38
N SER A 392 32.97 1.42 0.63
CA SER A 392 34.08 0.62 0.13
C SER A 392 35.33 0.84 0.98
N HIS A 393 36.02 -0.23 1.37
CA HIS A 393 37.28 -0.17 2.12
C HIS A 393 37.28 0.88 3.27
N ASN A 394 36.28 0.82 4.16
CA ASN A 394 36.07 1.77 5.28
C ASN A 394 35.69 3.23 4.91
N LEU A 395 35.63 3.56 3.63
CA LEU A 395 35.12 4.83 3.13
C LEU A 395 33.61 4.73 2.91
N LYS A 396 32.86 5.64 3.54
CA LYS A 396 31.48 5.94 3.19
C LYS A 396 31.48 7.25 2.41
N TYR A 397 31.04 7.21 1.16
CA TYR A 397 30.92 8.40 0.32
C TYR A 397 29.45 8.75 0.08
N TYR A 398 29.07 9.98 0.41
CA TYR A 398 27.71 10.50 0.30
C TYR A 398 27.65 11.51 -0.85
N HIS A 399 27.27 11.04 -2.02
CA HIS A 399 27.07 11.91 -3.18
C HIS A 399 25.89 12.86 -2.91
N GLN A 400 26.11 14.16 -3.09
CA GLN A 400 25.14 15.23 -2.81
C GLN A 400 24.61 15.27 -1.38
N GLY A 401 25.36 14.68 -0.44
CA GLY A 401 24.97 14.58 0.97
C GLY A 401 23.77 13.65 1.19
N LEU A 402 23.38 12.84 0.21
CA LEU A 402 22.24 11.95 0.32
C LEU A 402 22.54 10.78 1.27
N ASN A 403 21.72 10.70 2.32
CA ASN A 403 21.77 9.72 3.40
C ASN A 403 20.43 8.96 3.42
N ILE A 404 20.52 7.63 3.49
CA ILE A 404 19.38 6.73 3.53
C ILE A 404 19.16 6.27 4.97
N TYR A 405 17.92 6.43 5.42
CA TYR A 405 17.43 5.98 6.70
C TYR A 405 16.32 4.96 6.47
N SER A 406 16.24 3.93 7.32
CA SER A 406 15.19 2.93 7.26
C SER A 406 14.30 2.97 8.50
N THR A 407 12.99 2.84 8.31
CA THR A 407 12.02 2.62 9.40
C THR A 407 10.96 1.62 8.95
N TYR A 408 10.39 0.87 9.89
CA TYR A 408 9.40 -0.18 9.62
C TYR A 408 7.99 0.38 9.76
N ILE A 409 7.06 -0.07 8.92
CA ILE A 409 5.68 0.43 8.96
C ILE A 409 4.97 -0.20 10.17
N ARG A 410 4.74 0.63 11.19
CA ARG A 410 3.97 0.27 12.38
C ARG A 410 2.48 0.32 12.05
N HIS A 411 1.76 -0.74 12.44
CA HIS A 411 0.32 -0.83 12.30
C HIS A 411 -0.36 -0.48 13.63
N PHE A 412 -0.31 -1.35 14.64
CA PHE A 412 -0.74 -0.97 16.00
C PHE A 412 0.35 -0.16 16.71
N ASP A 413 -0.03 1.01 17.22
CA ASP A 413 0.87 1.89 17.94
C ASP A 413 1.12 1.41 19.38
N ASP A 414 2.04 2.07 20.09
CA ASP A 414 2.38 1.71 21.46
C ASP A 414 1.24 2.00 22.46
N THR A 415 0.22 2.78 22.08
CA THR A 415 -0.97 2.98 22.92
C THR A 415 -1.89 1.75 22.89
N LYS A 416 -1.91 1.04 21.75
CA LYS A 416 -2.71 -0.17 21.57
C LYS A 416 -1.96 -1.43 21.95
N GLN A 417 -0.72 -1.57 21.50
CA GLN A 417 0.03 -2.82 21.61
C GLN A 417 1.45 -2.59 22.14
N PRO A 418 1.67 -2.05 23.36
CA PRO A 418 3.00 -1.64 23.85
C PRO A 418 4.01 -2.79 24.06
N LYS A 419 3.56 -4.05 24.19
CA LYS A 419 4.46 -5.19 24.37
C LYS A 419 5.27 -5.42 23.09
N LEU A 420 6.60 -5.41 23.20
CA LEU A 420 7.48 -5.65 22.05
C LEU A 420 7.18 -7.01 21.40
N MET A 421 7.28 -7.04 20.08
CA MET A 421 7.06 -8.22 19.23
C MET A 421 5.66 -8.84 19.36
N ALA A 422 4.71 -8.15 19.99
CA ALA A 422 3.33 -8.60 20.04
C ALA A 422 2.65 -8.52 18.67
N TYR A 423 1.57 -9.29 18.54
CA TYR A 423 0.79 -9.40 17.31
C TYR A 423 0.34 -8.04 16.76
N GLY A 424 0.55 -7.85 15.46
CA GLY A 424 0.05 -6.72 14.67
C GLY A 424 0.76 -5.38 14.92
N ARG A 425 1.87 -5.36 15.66
CA ARG A 425 2.66 -4.11 15.82
C ARG A 425 3.17 -3.61 14.48
N TYR A 426 3.59 -4.51 13.60
CA TYR A 426 4.10 -4.16 12.27
C TYR A 426 3.27 -4.82 11.18
N GLY A 427 3.26 -4.19 10.01
CA GLY A 427 2.60 -4.71 8.83
C GLY A 427 1.78 -3.66 8.09
N VAL A 428 1.35 -4.04 6.90
CA VAL A 428 0.53 -3.24 6.00
C VAL A 428 -0.72 -4.05 5.68
N VAL A 429 -1.85 -3.63 6.22
CA VAL A 429 -3.20 -4.13 5.88
C VAL A 429 -3.76 -3.36 4.69
N ARG A 430 -4.43 -4.04 3.75
CA ARG A 430 -5.08 -3.38 2.61
C ARG A 430 -6.20 -2.42 3.04
N ASN A 431 -6.57 -1.49 2.15
CA ASN A 431 -7.56 -0.44 2.39
C ASN A 431 -7.28 0.46 3.62
N HIS A 432 -5.99 0.60 3.98
CA HIS A 432 -5.50 1.52 5.01
C HIS A 432 -4.51 2.53 4.43
N ILE A 433 -4.48 3.72 5.03
CA ILE A 433 -3.48 4.74 4.80
C ILE A 433 -2.48 4.74 5.94
N TYR A 434 -1.18 4.73 5.61
CA TYR A 434 -0.08 4.88 6.55
C TYR A 434 0.54 6.26 6.37
N LYS A 435 0.34 7.14 7.34
CA LYS A 435 0.93 8.48 7.39
C LYS A 435 2.16 8.46 8.28
N ILE A 436 3.33 8.63 7.71
CA ILE A 436 4.60 8.60 8.43
C ILE A 436 5.21 10.00 8.45
N THR A 437 5.29 10.61 9.62
CA THR A 437 5.95 11.90 9.80
C THR A 437 7.36 11.68 10.33
N ILE A 438 8.36 12.11 9.58
CA ILE A 438 9.75 12.15 10.05
C ILE A 438 9.90 13.33 10.99
N THR A 439 10.25 13.07 12.24
CA THR A 439 10.37 14.13 13.26
C THR A 439 11.82 14.56 13.44
N LYS A 440 12.76 13.61 13.51
CA LYS A 440 14.16 13.89 13.83
C LYS A 440 15.10 12.82 13.29
N VAL A 441 16.36 13.17 13.02
CA VAL A 441 17.47 12.21 12.79
C VAL A 441 18.57 12.35 13.83
N MET A 442 19.14 11.22 14.25
CA MET A 442 20.11 11.16 15.35
C MET A 442 21.57 11.31 14.88
N GLY A 443 21.79 11.29 13.56
CA GLY A 443 23.12 11.33 12.97
C GLY A 443 23.08 11.03 11.47
N PRO A 444 24.25 10.87 10.83
CA PRO A 444 24.31 10.47 9.43
C PRO A 444 23.72 9.08 9.24
N GLY A 445 23.01 8.92 8.13
CA GLY A 445 22.42 7.65 7.70
C GLY A 445 23.42 6.79 6.92
N SER A 446 22.92 5.89 6.10
CA SER A 446 23.74 5.07 5.20
C SER A 446 23.87 5.74 3.82
N PRO A 447 25.04 5.70 3.15
CA PRO A 447 25.17 6.20 1.79
C PRO A 447 24.44 5.31 0.75
N VAL A 448 24.24 4.04 1.07
CA VAL A 448 23.55 3.04 0.23
C VAL A 448 22.38 2.41 1.02
N PRO A 449 21.35 1.86 0.36
CA PRO A 449 20.26 1.18 1.06
C PRO A 449 20.81 0.10 2.00
N PRO A 450 20.55 0.16 3.32
CA PRO A 450 20.98 -0.89 4.24
C PRO A 450 20.38 -2.23 3.81
N THR A 451 21.10 -3.35 3.86
CA THR A 451 20.46 -4.65 3.58
C THR A 451 19.50 -5.04 4.71
N PRO A 452 18.27 -5.50 4.43
CA PRO A 452 17.40 -6.07 5.46
C PRO A 452 18.07 -7.30 6.12
N ASP A 453 17.94 -7.41 7.44
CA ASP A 453 18.47 -8.55 8.23
C ASP A 453 17.32 -9.29 8.94
N ASP A 454 17.61 -10.38 9.65
CA ASP A 454 16.59 -11.19 10.34
C ASP A 454 16.38 -10.80 11.81
N ASN A 455 16.88 -9.64 12.23
CA ASN A 455 16.67 -9.15 13.59
C ASN A 455 15.20 -8.77 13.82
N PRO A 456 14.74 -8.82 15.08
CA PRO A 456 13.40 -8.33 15.46
C PRO A 456 13.21 -6.84 15.12
N ASP A 457 12.01 -6.47 14.67
CA ASP A 457 11.69 -5.08 14.32
C ASP A 457 11.81 -4.10 15.50
N ASP A 458 11.45 -4.54 16.71
CA ASP A 458 11.51 -3.71 17.92
C ASP A 458 12.93 -3.56 18.49
N ASN A 459 13.91 -4.34 18.02
CA ASN A 459 15.31 -4.17 18.44
C ASN A 459 15.94 -3.05 17.60
N THR A 460 15.81 -1.77 17.97
CA THR A 460 16.30 -0.70 17.09
C THR A 460 17.04 0.42 17.82
N THR A 461 18.35 0.44 17.64
CA THR A 461 19.06 1.72 17.52
C THR A 461 18.58 2.37 16.21
N THR A 462 17.54 3.20 16.25
CA THR A 462 17.08 3.95 15.07
C THR A 462 17.86 5.26 14.93
N TYR A 463 18.36 5.53 13.73
CA TYR A 463 18.96 6.83 13.39
C TYR A 463 17.91 7.87 12.96
N ILE A 464 16.64 7.49 12.95
CA ILE A 464 15.50 8.31 12.53
C ILE A 464 14.34 8.09 13.50
N ALA A 465 13.74 9.19 13.96
CA ALA A 465 12.52 9.20 14.74
C ALA A 465 11.34 9.51 13.81
N VAL A 466 10.30 8.71 13.92
CA VAL A 466 9.09 8.83 13.10
C VAL A 466 7.84 8.69 13.96
N ASN A 467 6.78 9.38 13.56
CA ASN A 467 5.44 9.13 14.04
C ASN A 467 4.62 8.47 12.93
N THR A 468 3.93 7.37 13.23
CA THR A 468 3.08 6.67 12.26
C THR A 468 1.63 6.74 12.70
N VAL A 469 0.78 7.21 11.79
CA VAL A 469 -0.68 7.24 11.94
C VAL A 469 -1.29 6.30 10.91
N VAL A 470 -2.20 5.44 11.34
CA VAL A 470 -2.93 4.52 10.46
C VAL A 470 -4.37 4.99 10.37
N ALA A 471 -4.77 5.42 9.17
CA ALA A 471 -6.08 5.99 8.91
C ALA A 471 -6.90 5.08 7.98
N PRO A 472 -8.22 4.95 8.21
CA PRO A 472 -9.11 4.24 7.30
C PRO A 472 -9.18 4.91 5.91
N TRP A 473 -9.09 4.13 4.83
CA TRP A 473 -9.13 4.64 3.45
C TRP A 473 -10.53 4.50 2.82
N ASN A 474 -11.29 5.59 2.76
CA ASN A 474 -12.71 5.61 2.40
C ASN A 474 -12.99 6.55 1.21
N THR A 475 -14.25 6.67 0.78
CA THR A 475 -14.75 7.48 -0.35
C THR A 475 -15.99 8.28 0.09
N ARG A 476 -16.34 9.36 -0.63
CA ARG A 476 -17.41 10.32 -0.28
C ARG A 476 -18.79 9.94 -0.85
N VAL A 477 -19.85 10.46 -0.21
CA VAL A 477 -21.19 10.63 -0.83
C VAL A 477 -21.22 11.95 -1.64
N LEU A 478 -21.48 11.86 -2.94
CA LEU A 478 -21.94 13.02 -3.72
C LEU A 478 -23.44 13.17 -3.47
N SER A 479 -23.86 13.96 -2.47
CA SER A 479 -25.27 14.39 -2.44
C SER A 479 -25.51 15.29 -3.65
N PRO A 480 -26.62 15.10 -4.41
CA PRO A 480 -27.00 16.05 -5.45
C PRO A 480 -27.14 17.44 -4.82
N ILE A 481 -26.48 18.44 -5.40
CA ILE A 481 -26.79 19.83 -5.07
C ILE A 481 -28.20 20.07 -5.59
N ILE A 482 -29.19 20.05 -4.70
CA ILE A 482 -30.49 20.64 -4.99
C ILE A 482 -30.25 22.15 -4.90
N LEU A 483 -30.08 22.79 -6.04
CA LEU A 483 -30.21 24.24 -6.13
C LEU A 483 -31.69 24.54 -5.89
N ASN A 484 -32.01 25.06 -4.70
CA ASN A 484 -33.33 25.63 -4.42
C ASN A 484 -33.43 27.02 -5.05
#